data_AF-A0A0B6Y564-F1
#
_entry.id   AF-A0A0B6Y564-F1
#
_cell.length_a   1.000
_cell.length_b   1.000
_cell.length_c   1.000
_cell.angle_alpha   90.00
_cell.angle_beta   90.00
_cell.angle_gamma   90.00
#
_symmetry.space_group_name_H-M   'P 1'
#
loop_
_entity.id
_entity.type
_entity.pdbx_description
1 polymer ?
#
loop_
_entity_poly.entity_id
_entity_poly.type
_entity_poly.pdbx_seq_one_letter_code
_entity_poly.pdbx_strand_id
1 'polypeptide(L)'
;YRFHAVNSQGEVFTDVIVTVISAVSSTLTAGATELSLTATVGVPQFGLQPHDVSLAEYETIKLTCTVTGDPAPKVSWEKDGQLVRSNRRIRV
;
A
#
# COMPACT_ATOMS: atom_id res chain seq x y z
N TYR A 1 -3.63 7.28 1.11
CA TYR A 1 -3.82 6.14 0.19
C TYR A 1 -4.10 4.93 1.05
N ARG A 2 -5.08 4.11 0.69
CA ARG A 2 -5.44 2.91 1.42
C ARG A 2 -5.24 1.73 0.51
N PHE A 3 -4.49 0.74 0.98
CA PHE A 3 -4.44 -0.55 0.32
C PHE A 3 -5.49 -1.45 0.98
N HIS A 4 -6.31 -2.11 0.17
CA HIS A 4 -7.32 -3.06 0.59
C HIS A 4 -7.09 -4.39 -0.11
N ALA A 5 -7.13 -5.47 0.64
CA ALA A 5 -7.06 -6.82 0.12
C ALA A 5 -8.15 -7.68 0.74
N VAL A 6 -8.95 -8.32 -0.11
CA VAL A 6 -10.10 -9.12 0.30
C VAL A 6 -10.07 -10.49 -0.36
N ASN A 7 -10.39 -11.53 0.40
CA ASN A 7 -10.66 -12.87 -0.12
C ASN A 7 -11.92 -13.46 0.55
N SER A 8 -12.23 -14.71 0.27
CA SER A 8 -13.42 -15.38 0.86
C SER A 8 -13.29 -15.68 2.35
N GLN A 9 -12.08 -15.64 2.91
CA GLN A 9 -11.77 -15.92 4.32
C GLN A 9 -11.79 -14.65 5.17
N GLY A 10 -11.55 -13.48 4.56
CA GLY A 10 -11.58 -12.19 5.25
C GLY A 10 -11.04 -11.04 4.41
N GLU A 11 -10.75 -9.93 5.08
CA GLU A 11 -10.21 -8.73 4.47
C GLU A 11 -9.17 -8.06 5.37
N VAL A 12 -8.23 -7.36 4.75
CA VAL A 12 -7.24 -6.54 5.41
C VAL A 12 -7.07 -5.21 4.68
N PHE A 13 -6.78 -4.16 5.44
CA PHE A 13 -6.48 -2.85 4.90
C PHE A 13 -5.33 -2.19 5.65
N THR A 14 -4.64 -1.28 4.96
CA THR A 14 -3.60 -0.45 5.55
C THR A 14 -3.63 0.94 4.92
N ASP A 15 -3.49 1.95 5.77
CA ASP A 15 -3.50 3.35 5.39
C ASP A 15 -2.06 3.88 5.29
N VAL A 16 -1.80 4.61 4.22
CA VAL A 16 -0.52 5.24 3.88
C VAL A 16 -0.74 6.72 3.67
N ILE A 17 0.00 7.53 4.41
CA ILE A 17 0.00 8.98 4.29
C ILE A 17 1.08 9.38 3.30
N VAL A 18 0.69 10.19 2.33
CA VAL A 18 1.59 10.77 1.32
C VAL A 18 1.59 12.26 1.52
N THR A 19 2.65 12.77 2.13
CA THR A 19 2.81 14.19 2.45
C THR A 19 3.66 14.87 1.38
N VAL A 20 3.17 15.97 0.82
CA VAL A 20 3.97 16.78 -0.10
C VAL A 20 4.67 17.86 0.71
N ILE A 21 6.00 17.86 0.72
CA ILE A 21 6.82 18.83 1.45
C ILE A 21 7.52 19.77 0.46
N SER A 22 7.63 21.05 0.80
CA SER A 22 8.32 22.06 -0.03
C SER A 22 9.85 21.94 0.00
N ALA A 23 10.41 21.04 0.82
CA ALA A 23 11.86 20.89 1.01
C ALA A 23 12.40 19.68 0.26
N VAL A 24 13.50 19.87 -0.48
CA VAL A 24 14.23 18.82 -1.21
C VAL A 24 14.99 17.90 -0.24
N SER A 25 14.30 16.99 0.42
CA SER A 25 14.97 15.89 1.12
C SER A 25 14.95 14.65 0.25
N SER A 26 16.04 14.49 -0.51
CA SER A 26 16.36 13.30 -1.28
C SER A 26 16.23 12.02 -0.45
N THR A 27 15.63 11.00 -1.06
CA THR A 27 15.50 9.61 -0.63
C THR A 27 14.21 9.28 0.14
N LEU A 28 13.14 9.03 -0.60
CA LEU A 28 12.04 8.18 -0.14
C LEU A 28 12.25 6.77 -0.64
N THR A 29 13.10 6.02 0.05
CA THR A 29 13.00 4.57 -0.06
C THR A 29 11.65 4.20 0.49
N ALA A 30 10.87 3.46 -0.30
CA ALA A 30 9.73 2.77 0.25
C ALA A 30 10.22 1.68 1.22
N GLY A 31 10.65 2.06 2.43
CA GLY A 31 11.05 1.20 3.54
C GLY A 31 9.88 0.38 4.07
N ALA A 32 9.57 -0.70 3.38
CA ALA A 32 8.47 -1.55 3.74
C ALA A 32 8.75 -2.30 5.05
N THR A 33 7.82 -2.20 6.01
CA THR A 33 7.97 -2.78 7.34
C THR A 33 7.64 -4.28 7.28
N GLU A 34 8.57 -5.12 7.72
CA GLU A 34 8.31 -6.55 7.94
C GLU A 34 7.38 -6.71 9.16
N LEU A 35 6.10 -6.98 8.90
CA LEU A 35 5.19 -7.39 9.95
C LEU A 35 5.39 -8.88 10.25
N SER A 36 5.54 -9.22 11.53
CA SER A 36 5.58 -10.60 11.98
C SER A 36 4.18 -11.22 11.87
N LEU A 37 4.02 -12.11 10.88
CA LEU A 37 2.77 -12.79 10.56
C LEU A 37 2.33 -13.74 11.70
N THR A 38 1.26 -13.40 12.40
CA THR A 38 0.46 -14.37 13.16
C THR A 38 -0.44 -15.10 12.17
N ALA A 39 0.11 -16.09 11.46
CA ALA A 39 -0.55 -16.70 10.32
C ALA A 39 -1.82 -17.46 10.69
N THR A 40 -2.98 -16.85 10.45
CA THR A 40 -4.25 -17.56 10.46
C THR A 40 -4.42 -18.15 9.06
N VAL A 41 -4.52 -19.47 8.96
CA VAL A 41 -4.59 -20.18 7.67
C VAL A 41 -5.76 -19.61 6.83
N GLY A 42 -5.44 -19.20 5.61
CA GLY A 42 -6.42 -18.80 4.59
C GLY A 42 -6.85 -17.32 4.58
N VAL A 43 -6.83 -16.62 5.71
CA VAL A 43 -7.17 -15.18 5.72
C VAL A 43 -6.08 -14.35 5.02
N PRO A 44 -6.41 -13.20 4.41
CA PRO A 44 -5.40 -12.39 3.77
C PRO A 44 -4.54 -11.71 4.84
N GLN A 45 -3.24 -11.67 4.62
CA GLN A 45 -2.26 -11.14 5.56
C GLN A 45 -1.20 -10.34 4.85
N PHE A 46 -0.75 -9.27 5.49
CA PHE A 46 0.32 -8.45 4.96
C PHE A 46 1.66 -9.16 5.13
N GLY A 47 2.25 -9.60 4.02
CA GLY A 47 3.68 -9.95 3.99
C GLY A 47 4.56 -8.70 3.99
N LEU A 48 4.05 -7.60 3.41
CA LEU A 48 4.79 -6.35 3.31
C LEU A 48 3.81 -5.17 3.34
N GLN A 49 3.96 -4.29 4.33
CA GLN A 49 3.16 -3.08 4.39
C GLN A 49 3.88 -1.87 3.78
N PRO A 50 3.15 -1.05 3.01
CA PRO A 50 3.60 0.28 2.64
C PRO A 50 3.59 1.16 3.89
N HIS A 51 4.38 2.23 3.86
CA HIS A 51 4.63 3.13 4.97
C HIS A 51 4.52 4.57 4.46
N ASP A 52 4.42 5.50 5.40
CA ASP A 52 4.19 6.91 5.11
C ASP A 52 5.39 7.53 4.41
N VAL A 53 5.12 8.34 3.38
CA VAL A 53 6.15 8.93 2.55
C VAL A 53 5.96 10.43 2.42
N SER A 54 7.06 11.18 2.47
CA SER A 54 7.09 12.64 2.35
C SER A 54 7.92 13.08 1.13
N LEU A 55 7.27 13.50 0.04
CA LEU A 55 7.92 13.82 -1.23
C LEU A 55 7.86 15.29 -1.57
N ALA A 56 8.80 15.75 -2.39
CA ALA A 56 8.73 17.07 -3.00
C ALA A 56 7.60 17.16 -4.03
N GLU A 57 7.12 18.38 -4.27
CA GLU A 57 6.25 18.65 -5.41
C GLU A 57 6.91 18.13 -6.71
N TYR A 58 6.10 17.52 -7.58
CA TYR A 58 6.54 16.91 -8.86
C TYR A 58 7.35 15.61 -8.75
N GLU A 59 7.52 15.03 -7.58
CA GLU A 59 8.21 13.75 -7.42
C GLU A 59 7.28 12.54 -7.65
N THR A 60 7.83 11.41 -8.08
CA THR A 60 7.11 10.14 -8.24
C THR A 60 7.53 9.16 -7.16
N ILE A 61 6.55 8.64 -6.41
CA ILE A 61 6.77 7.61 -5.40
C ILE A 61 6.29 6.24 -5.87
N LYS A 62 6.87 5.18 -5.28
CA LYS A 62 6.41 3.80 -5.48
C LYS A 62 5.97 3.21 -4.14
N LEU A 63 4.67 3.05 -3.97
CA LEU A 63 4.12 2.32 -2.82
C LEU A 63 4.12 0.83 -3.14
N THR A 64 4.78 0.03 -2.30
CA THR A 64 4.85 -1.43 -2.47
C THR A 64 4.14 -2.09 -1.31
N CYS A 65 3.18 -2.96 -1.61
CA CYS A 65 2.48 -3.76 -0.62
C CYS A 65 2.42 -5.21 -1.12
N THR A 66 2.68 -6.14 -0.22
CA THR A 66 2.57 -7.58 -0.49
C THR A 66 1.56 -8.14 0.49
N VAL A 67 0.55 -8.80 -0.05
CA VAL A 67 -0.43 -9.55 0.71
C VAL A 67 -0.39 -11.00 0.28
N THR A 68 -0.55 -11.90 1.22
CA THR A 68 -0.67 -13.34 1.01
C THR A 68 -2.02 -13.79 1.54
N GLY A 69 -2.59 -14.86 1.00
CA GLY A 69 -3.87 -15.39 1.44
C GLY A 69 -4.30 -16.56 0.56
N ASP A 70 -5.07 -17.48 1.11
CA ASP A 70 -5.59 -18.64 0.39
C ASP A 70 -7.11 -18.74 0.59
N PRO A 71 -7.93 -18.47 -0.43
CA PRO A 71 -7.58 -18.18 -1.82
C PRO A 71 -6.94 -16.79 -2.01
N ALA A 72 -6.23 -16.62 -3.14
CA ALA A 72 -5.49 -15.41 -3.46
C ALA A 72 -6.38 -14.15 -3.34
N PRO A 73 -5.99 -13.17 -2.50
CA PRO A 73 -6.81 -11.99 -2.26
C PRO A 73 -6.79 -11.04 -3.43
N LYS A 74 -7.93 -10.39 -3.63
CA LYS A 74 -8.08 -9.29 -4.57
C LYS A 74 -7.56 -8.02 -3.93
N VAL A 75 -6.50 -7.45 -4.49
CA VAL A 75 -5.89 -6.20 -4.04
C VAL A 75 -6.48 -5.00 -4.75
N SER A 76 -6.59 -3.89 -4.05
CA SER A 76 -7.07 -2.62 -4.58
C SER A 76 -6.44 -1.46 -3.81
N TRP A 77 -6.11 -0.39 -4.54
CA TRP A 77 -5.65 0.85 -3.94
C TRP A 77 -6.78 1.86 -3.97
N GLU A 78 -6.91 2.64 -2.92
CA GLU A 78 -7.88 3.71 -2.79
C GLU A 78 -7.16 5.00 -2.38
N LYS A 79 -7.61 6.12 -2.92
CA LYS A 79 -7.13 7.45 -2.56
C LYS A 79 -8.35 8.28 -2.23
N ASP A 80 -8.42 8.77 -0.99
CA ASP A 80 -9.52 9.63 -0.55
C ASP A 80 -10.91 8.97 -0.68
N GLY A 81 -10.99 7.66 -0.42
CA GLY A 81 -12.21 6.87 -0.62
C GLY A 81 -12.55 6.55 -2.09
N GLN A 82 -11.69 6.91 -3.04
CA GLN A 82 -11.88 6.61 -4.46
C GLN A 82 -10.90 5.52 -4.92
N LEU A 83 -11.42 4.50 -5.59
CA LEU A 83 -10.60 3.43 -6.17
C LEU A 83 -9.58 4.02 -7.15
N VAL A 84 -8.30 3.78 -6.87
CA VAL A 84 -7.19 4.13 -7.72
C VAL A 84 -7.18 3.22 -8.93
N ARG A 85 -7.35 3.82 -10.10
CA ARG A 85 -7.25 3.15 -11.39
C ARG A 85 -5.98 3.58 -12.09
N SER A 86 -5.40 2.68 -12.88
CA SER A 86 -4.24 2.97 -13.71
C SER A 86 -4.59 4.11 -14.69
N ASN A 87 -3.84 5.21 -14.67
CA ASN A 87 -4.01 6.37 -15.54
C ASN A 87 -2.65 7.06 -15.79
N ARG A 88 -2.60 8.17 -16.53
CA ARG A 88 -1.36 8.89 -16.88
C ARG A 88 -0.45 9.24 -15.69
N ARG A 89 -1.02 9.40 -14.49
CA ARG A 89 -0.31 9.79 -13.27
C ARG A 89 -0.11 8.65 -12.27
N ILE A 90 -0.82 7.53 -12.41
CA ILE A 90 -0.84 6.46 -11.40
C ILE A 90 -0.78 5.10 -12.12
N ARG A 91 0.17 4.25 -11.74
CA ARG A 91 0.23 2.84 -12.18
C ARG A 91 0.00 1.96 -10.95
N VAL A 92 -1.03 1.14 -11.05
CA VAL A 92 -1.41 0.08 -10.10
C VAL A 92 -1.33 -1.26 -10.82
#